data_AF-A0A932JD51-F1
#
_entry.id   AF-A0A932JD51-F1
#
_cell.length_a   1.000
_cell.length_b   1.000
_cell.length_c   1.000
_cell.angle_alpha   90.00
_cell.angle_beta   90.00
_cell.angle_gamma   90.00
#
_symmetry.space_group_name_H-M   'P 1'
#
loop_
_entity.id
_entity.type
_entity.pdbx_description
1 polymer ?
#
loop_
_entity_poly.entity_id
_entity_poly.type
_entity_poly.pdbx_seq_one_letter_code
_entity_poly.pdbx_strand_id
1 'polypeptide(L)'
;MISAKAFAVVRGDAKSFSIACASVVAKVTRDRLMERYDALYPQYGFGAHKGYGTRRHEAALRKHGPCEIHRRSFEPVKSCIKAVIRLPGDQEEGYRGTGISGKNS
;
A
#
# COMPACT_ATOMS: atom_id res chain seq x y z
N MET A 1 -34.60 11.27 -2.87
CA MET A 1 -33.34 10.65 -3.33
C MET A 1 -32.95 11.29 -4.65
N ILE A 2 -31.76 11.89 -4.74
CA ILE A 2 -31.24 12.41 -6.01
C ILE A 2 -30.57 11.24 -6.73
N SER A 3 -31.12 10.83 -7.87
CA SER A 3 -30.47 9.88 -8.77
C SER A 3 -29.58 10.66 -9.73
N ALA A 4 -28.26 10.50 -9.62
CA ALA A 4 -27.30 11.11 -10.53
C ALA A 4 -26.79 10.03 -11.50
N LYS A 5 -26.80 10.36 -12.80
CA LYS A 5 -26.30 9.46 -13.84
C LYS A 5 -24.77 9.40 -13.78
N ALA A 6 -24.20 8.21 -13.68
CA ALA A 6 -22.76 8.00 -13.64
C ALA A 6 -22.34 6.97 -14.69
N PHE A 7 -21.16 7.16 -15.28
CA PHE A 7 -20.57 6.24 -16.25
C PHE A 7 -19.09 6.04 -15.95
N ALA A 8 -18.62 4.79 -16.04
CA ALA A 8 -17.20 4.49 -15.91
C ALA A 8 -16.49 4.66 -17.26
N VAL A 9 -15.34 5.34 -17.25
CA VAL A 9 -14.52 5.55 -18.45
C VAL A 9 -13.15 4.89 -18.26
N VAL A 10 -12.85 3.88 -19.09
CA VAL A 10 -11.54 3.22 -19.08
C VAL A 10 -10.46 4.20 -19.54
N ARG A 11 -9.43 4.39 -18.71
CA ARG A 11 -8.38 5.43 -18.86
C ARG A 11 -8.98 6.83 -19.01
N GLY A 12 -9.94 7.14 -18.13
CA GLY A 12 -10.70 8.39 -18.19
C GLY A 12 -9.84 9.64 -17.98
N ASP A 13 -8.74 9.53 -17.23
CA ASP A 13 -7.74 10.58 -17.03
C ASP A 13 -7.08 11.01 -18.34
N ALA A 14 -6.83 10.09 -19.28
CA ALA A 14 -6.29 10.42 -20.60
C ALA A 14 -7.35 11.00 -21.57
N LYS A 15 -8.64 10.89 -21.23
CA LYS A 15 -9.76 11.18 -22.15
C LYS A 15 -10.67 12.33 -21.68
N SER A 16 -10.55 12.75 -20.42
CA SER A 16 -11.41 13.75 -19.81
C SER A 16 -10.60 14.65 -18.89
N PHE A 17 -10.68 15.96 -19.16
CA PHE A 17 -9.97 16.97 -18.38
C PHE A 17 -10.38 16.96 -16.90
N SER A 18 -11.69 16.81 -16.61
CA SER A 18 -12.18 16.75 -15.22
C SER A 18 -11.68 15.52 -14.48
N ILE A 19 -11.59 14.36 -15.15
CA ILE A 19 -11.03 13.14 -14.55
C ILE A 19 -9.53 13.33 -14.32
N ALA A 20 -8.80 13.89 -15.29
CA ALA A 20 -7.37 14.18 -15.15
C ALA A 20 -7.09 15.10 -13.95
N CYS A 21 -7.86 16.19 -13.82
CA CYS A 21 -7.73 17.13 -12.70
C CYS A 21 -7.99 16.44 -11.36
N ALA A 22 -9.04 15.63 -11.26
CA ALA A 22 -9.33 14.86 -10.05
C ALA A 22 -8.19 13.90 -9.70
N SER A 23 -7.62 13.21 -10.68
CA SER A 23 -6.47 12.30 -10.48
C SER A 23 -5.22 13.03 -9.98
N VAL A 24 -4.92 14.22 -10.50
CA VAL A 24 -3.79 15.05 -10.05
C VAL A 24 -3.99 15.48 -8.59
N VAL A 25 -5.16 16.02 -8.26
CA VAL A 25 -5.48 16.44 -6.88
C VAL A 25 -5.38 15.27 -5.92
N ALA A 26 -5.91 14.10 -6.29
CA ALA A 26 -5.82 12.88 -5.49
C ALA A 26 -4.37 12.44 -5.27
N LYS A 27 -3.54 12.44 -6.32
CA LYS A 27 -2.12 12.04 -6.22
C LYS A 27 -1.33 12.98 -5.32
N VAL A 28 -1.42 14.29 -5.54
CA VAL A 28 -0.68 15.29 -4.76
C VAL A 28 -1.08 15.24 -3.29
N THR A 29 -2.38 15.11 -3.01
CA THR A 29 -2.88 14.99 -1.64
C THR A 29 -2.33 13.73 -0.95
N ARG A 30 -2.36 12.59 -1.64
CA ARG A 30 -1.83 11.33 -1.12
C ARG A 30 -0.33 11.40 -0.86
N ASP A 31 0.43 12.00 -1.75
CA ASP A 31 1.89 12.06 -1.61
C ASP A 31 2.31 12.90 -0.40
N ARG A 32 1.65 14.05 -0.18
CA ARG A 32 1.84 14.90 0.99
C ARG A 32 1.46 14.18 2.28
N LEU A 33 0.39 13.38 2.26
CA LEU A 33 -0.01 12.59 3.42
C LEU A 33 1.05 11.54 3.78
N MET A 34 1.63 10.87 2.78
CA MET A 34 2.69 9.89 3.01
C MET A 34 3.97 10.51 3.54
N GLU A 35 4.30 11.75 3.17
CA GLU A 35 5.41 12.52 3.77
C GLU A 35 5.16 12.82 5.25
N ARG A 36 3.92 13.19 5.61
CA ARG A 36 3.55 13.39 7.01
C ARG A 36 3.65 12.09 7.81
N TYR A 37 3.22 10.97 7.23
CA TYR A 37 3.36 9.67 7.88
C TYR A 37 4.81 9.20 7.97
N ASP A 38 5.68 9.65 7.07
CA ASP A 38 7.12 9.39 7.20
C ASP A 38 7.68 10.03 8.47
N ALA A 39 7.25 11.24 8.81
CA ALA A 39 7.64 11.89 10.05
C ALA A 39 7.09 11.18 11.30
N LEU A 40 5.87 10.62 11.24
CA LEU A 40 5.26 9.89 12.35
C LEU A 40 5.82 8.46 12.51
N TYR A 41 6.18 7.81 11.41
CA TYR A 41 6.70 6.45 11.38
C TYR A 41 7.97 6.33 10.51
N PRO A 42 9.08 6.97 10.92
CA PRO A 42 10.30 7.10 10.11
C PRO A 42 10.94 5.75 9.75
N GLN A 43 10.67 4.70 10.53
CA GLN A 43 11.19 3.37 10.30
C GLN A 43 10.69 2.70 9.01
N TYR A 44 9.52 3.11 8.47
CA TYR A 44 8.97 2.50 7.26
C TYR A 44 9.41 3.21 5.98
N GLY A 45 9.70 4.52 6.01
CA GLY A 45 10.13 5.26 4.82
C GLY A 45 8.98 5.61 3.86
N PHE A 46 7.78 5.85 4.39
CA PHE A 46 6.57 6.19 3.61
C PHE A 46 6.78 7.37 2.66
N GLY A 47 7.65 8.33 3.00
CA GLY A 47 7.94 9.49 2.17
C GLY A 47 8.54 9.11 0.81
N ALA A 48 9.34 8.04 0.76
CA ALA A 48 10.03 7.58 -0.45
C ALA A 48 9.14 6.72 -1.34
N HIS A 49 8.46 5.73 -0.77
CA HIS A 49 7.68 4.74 -1.55
C HIS A 49 6.17 4.95 -1.46
N LYS A 50 5.69 6.00 -0.80
CA LYS A 50 4.26 6.38 -0.72
C LYS A 50 3.33 5.22 -0.33
N GLY A 51 3.79 4.35 0.57
CA GLY A 51 3.03 3.18 1.03
C GLY A 51 3.05 1.95 0.11
N TYR A 52 3.69 1.99 -1.06
CA TYR A 52 3.86 0.80 -1.91
C TYR A 52 4.77 -0.25 -1.23
N GLY A 53 4.51 -1.53 -1.50
CA GLY A 53 5.23 -2.67 -0.94
C GLY A 53 6.59 -2.88 -1.60
N THR A 54 7.55 -2.00 -1.30
CA THR A 54 8.95 -2.16 -1.75
C THR A 54 9.68 -3.14 -0.85
N ARG A 55 10.81 -3.70 -1.31
CA ARG A 55 11.67 -4.57 -0.48
C ARG A 55 12.08 -3.91 0.85
N ARG A 56 12.34 -2.59 0.83
CA ARG A 56 12.65 -1.81 2.03
C ARG A 56 11.47 -1.77 3.00
N HIS A 57 10.26 -1.55 2.48
CA HIS A 57 9.04 -1.52 3.29
C HIS A 57 8.73 -2.90 3.88
N GLU A 58 8.89 -3.96 3.10
CA GLU A 58 8.72 -5.34 3.57
C GLU A 58 9.74 -5.71 4.66
N ALA A 59 11.00 -5.29 4.52
CA ALA A 59 12.01 -5.46 5.56
C ALA A 59 11.65 -4.68 6.85
N ALA A 60 11.16 -3.45 6.72
CA ALA A 60 10.69 -2.65 7.86
C ALA A 60 9.48 -3.32 8.55
N LEU A 61 8.53 -3.86 7.77
CA LEU A 61 7.39 -4.61 8.29
C LEU A 61 7.80 -5.88 9.06
N ARG A 62 8.82 -6.61 8.58
CA ARG A 62 9.35 -7.76 9.31
C ARG A 62 10.05 -7.37 10.61
N LYS A 63 10.77 -6.25 10.61
CA LYS A 63 11.57 -5.79 11.76
C LYS A 63 10.72 -5.11 12.84
N HIS A 64 9.74 -4.31 12.44
CA HIS A 64 8.97 -3.45 13.34
C HIS A 64 7.50 -3.86 13.48
N GLY A 65 7.04 -4.85 12.71
CA GLY A 65 5.63 -5.19 12.58
C GLY A 65 4.87 -4.18 11.72
N PRO A 66 3.54 -4.34 11.56
CA PRO A 66 2.68 -3.34 10.94
C PRO A 66 2.27 -2.24 11.94
N CYS A 67 2.15 -1.01 11.45
CA CYS A 67 1.60 0.14 12.19
C CYS A 67 0.11 0.38 11.87
N GLU A 68 -0.48 1.40 12.50
CA GLU A 68 -1.92 1.69 12.44
C GLU A 68 -2.42 1.98 11.02
N ILE A 69 -1.59 2.62 10.18
CA ILE A 69 -1.96 3.00 8.82
C ILE A 69 -1.80 1.86 7.80
N HIS A 70 -1.27 0.69 8.20
CA HIS A 70 -1.16 -0.46 7.31
C HIS A 70 -2.51 -1.11 7.08
N ARG A 71 -2.82 -1.39 5.81
CA ARG A 71 -4.02 -2.15 5.44
C ARG A 71 -3.84 -3.62 5.77
N ARG A 72 -4.41 -4.04 6.89
CA ARG A 72 -4.29 -5.40 7.46
C ARG A 72 -4.77 -6.53 6.56
N SER A 73 -5.66 -6.24 5.61
CA SER A 73 -6.18 -7.22 4.64
C SER A 73 -5.24 -7.49 3.47
N PHE A 74 -4.21 -6.67 3.26
CA PHE A 74 -3.30 -6.79 2.13
C PHE A 74 -2.08 -7.64 2.48
N GLU A 75 -1.63 -8.46 1.55
CA GLU A 75 -0.31 -9.09 1.63
C GLU A 75 0.78 -8.03 1.41
N PRO A 76 1.92 -8.04 2.13
CA PRO A 76 2.40 -9.00 3.14
C PRO A 76 1.92 -8.76 4.59
N VAL A 77 1.17 -7.68 4.83
CA VAL A 77 0.75 -7.26 6.19
C VAL A 77 -0.11 -8.34 6.86
N LYS A 78 -1.03 -8.96 6.12
CA LYS A 78 -1.90 -10.03 6.62
C LYS A 78 -1.09 -11.19 7.22
N SER A 79 -0.05 -11.64 6.52
CA SER A 79 0.82 -12.72 7.00
C SER A 79 1.67 -12.29 8.19
N CYS A 80 2.17 -11.04 8.21
CA CYS A 80 2.87 -10.51 9.39
C CYS A 80 1.98 -10.53 10.64
N ILE A 81 0.71 -10.15 10.52
CA ILE A 81 -0.24 -10.16 11.65
C ILE A 81 -0.55 -11.59 12.09
N LYS A 82 -0.78 -12.52 11.16
CA LYS A 82 -0.98 -13.93 11.48
C LYS A 82 0.22 -14.52 12.23
N ALA A 83 1.43 -14.17 11.82
CA ALA A 83 2.66 -14.62 12.49
C ALA A 83 2.78 -14.11 13.92
N VAL A 84 2.34 -12.87 14.20
CA VAL A 84 2.35 -12.30 15.57
C VAL A 84 1.30 -12.98 16.47
N ILE A 85 0.17 -13.42 15.92
CA ILE A 85 -0.91 -14.08 16.68
C ILE A 85 -0.64 -15.59 16.88
N ARG A 86 0.21 -16.22 16.05
CA ARG A 86 0.51 -17.65 16.14
C ARG A 86 1.44 -17.93 17.32
N LEU A 87 0.91 -18.59 18.35
CA LEU A 87 1.64 -19.05 19.53
C LEU A 87 2.74 -20.07 19.16
N PRO A 88 3.80 -20.21 19.97
CA PRO A 88 4.86 -21.19 19.74
C PRO A 88 4.31 -22.62 19.88
N GLY A 89 3.92 -23.22 18.76
CA GLY A 89 3.35 -24.57 18.74
C GLY A 89 2.84 -25.02 17.37
N ASP A 90 2.50 -24.09 16.48
CA ASP A 90 1.99 -24.45 15.17
C ASP A 90 3.10 -24.52 14.11
N GLN A 91 3.65 -25.71 13.89
CA GLN A 91 4.49 -25.99 12.73
C GLN A 91 3.61 -26.10 11.48
N GLU A 92 3.73 -25.16 10.54
CA GLU A 92 4.41 -25.38 9.26
C GLU A 92 4.18 -24.26 8.23
N GLU A 93 5.21 -24.14 7.39
CA GLU A 93 5.37 -23.43 6.12
C GLU A 93 5.49 -21.89 6.14
N GLY A 94 6.76 -21.46 6.20
CA GLY A 94 7.18 -20.08 6.07
C GLY A 94 6.71 -19.42 4.78
N TYR A 95 6.44 -18.12 4.88
CA TYR A 95 6.16 -17.24 3.75
C TYR A 95 7.30 -17.34 2.71
N ARG A 96 7.11 -18.18 1.68
CA ARG A 96 7.91 -18.16 0.47
C ARG A 96 7.56 -16.86 -0.25
N GLY A 97 8.40 -15.84 -0.04
CA GLY A 97 8.29 -14.56 -0.73
C GLY A 97 8.12 -14.81 -2.23
N THR A 98 6.98 -14.38 -2.77
CA THR A 98 6.78 -14.41 -4.21
C THR A 98 7.71 -13.36 -4.81
N GLY A 99 8.84 -13.84 -5.36
CA GLY A 99 9.73 -13.02 -6.15
C GLY A 99 8.94 -12.37 -7.27
N ILE A 100 8.74 -11.06 -7.19
CA ILE A 100 8.33 -10.26 -8.35
C ILE A 100 9.58 -10.18 -9.23
N SER A 101 9.70 -11.20 -10.09
CA SER A 101 10.59 -11.23 -11.24
C SER A 101 10.40 -9.95 -12.05
N GLY A 102 11.51 -9.33 -12.41
CA GLY A 102 11.53 -8.15 -13.26
C GLY A 102 10.82 -8.41 -14.58
N LYS A 103 10.04 -7.42 -15.01
CA LYS A 103 9.73 -7.24 -16.42
C LYS A 103 10.33 -5.90 -16.84
N ASN A 104 11.62 -5.95 -17.20
CA ASN A 104 12.18 -5.03 -18.18
C ASN A 104 11.88 -5.64 -19.54
N SER A 105 11.04 -4.97 -20.33
CA SER A 105 10.97 -5.04 -21.79
C SER A 105 10.26 -3.78 -22.26
#